data_AF-A0ABC8RD82-F1
#
_entry.id   AF-A0ABC8RD82-F1
#
_cell.length_a   1.000
_cell.length_b   1.000
_cell.length_c   1.000
_cell.angle_alpha   90.00
_cell.angle_beta   90.00
_cell.angle_gamma   90.00
#
_symmetry.space_group_name_H-M   'P 1'
#
loop_
_entity.id
_entity.type
_entity.pdbx_description
1 polymer ?
#
loop_
_entity_poly.entity_id
_entity_poly.type
_entity_poly.pdbx_seq_one_letter_code
_entity_poly.pdbx_strand_id
1 'polypeptide(L)'
;MPHEVQYADGVSSIGLLVRDSFPLLLTTGLSKPTLTFGCGFDQRVPPSTVPNVVGILGLGRSPLTIASQLRAQSLIQNVFSHCLGSRGGDYYSPGYGDILFDGKVTPIKHLDVVFDSGSTYTIFAPRAYTATLALVRNSLRGTPLRSINDTFLPVCWKGPKRYRVVGEVRNYFKQMALLFSRINNGQQLQLPPEAYLITSASNLASSFF
;
A
#
# COMPACT_ATOMS: atom_id res chain seq x y z
N MET A 1 4.82 16.94 23.52
CA MET A 1 3.77 15.97 23.90
C MET A 1 4.18 14.60 23.37
N PRO A 2 3.99 13.50 24.13
CA PRO A 2 4.24 12.16 23.61
C PRO A 2 3.24 11.83 22.49
N HIS A 3 3.68 11.06 21.50
CA HIS A 3 2.81 10.50 20.47
C HIS A 3 3.19 9.04 20.21
N GLU A 4 2.20 8.29 19.75
CA GLU A 4 2.33 6.91 19.28
C GLU A 4 1.59 6.81 17.94
N VAL A 5 2.27 6.35 16.90
CA VAL A 5 1.66 6.08 15.59
C VAL A 5 1.66 4.59 15.39
N GLN A 6 0.53 4.03 14.93
CA GLN A 6 0.45 2.64 14.48
C GLN A 6 0.24 2.62 12.96
N TYR A 7 1.11 1.94 12.24
CA TYR A 7 1.05 1.82 10.79
C TYR A 7 0.17 0.64 10.37
N ALA A 8 -0.26 0.59 9.10
CA ALA A 8 -1.14 -0.47 8.58
C ALA A 8 -0.48 -1.87 8.59
N ASP A 9 0.85 -1.92 8.74
CA ASP A 9 1.65 -3.12 8.98
C ASP A 9 1.74 -3.51 10.47
N GLY A 10 1.13 -2.74 11.37
CA GLY A 10 1.12 -2.95 12.80
C GLY A 10 2.33 -2.39 13.56
N VAL A 11 3.33 -1.81 12.89
CA VAL A 11 4.51 -1.18 13.52
C VAL A 11 4.08 0.07 14.27
N SER A 12 4.79 0.38 15.36
CA SER A 12 4.59 1.63 16.07
C SER A 12 5.86 2.44 16.27
N SER A 13 5.69 3.75 16.31
CA SER A 13 6.74 4.71 16.64
C SER A 13 6.29 5.54 17.83
N ILE A 14 7.10 5.54 18.89
CA ILE A 14 6.90 6.40 20.05
C ILE A 14 7.92 7.53 19.97
N GLY A 15 7.44 8.74 20.23
CA GLY A 15 8.32 9.88 20.28
C GLY A 15 7.67 11.08 20.90
N LEU A 16 8.33 12.21 20.72
CA LEU A 16 7.81 13.50 21.12
C LEU A 16 7.43 14.29 19.88
N LEU A 17 6.28 14.95 19.95
CA LEU A 17 5.96 16.00 19.01
C LEU A 17 6.88 17.19 19.30
N VAL A 18 7.72 17.49 18.32
CA VAL A 18 8.64 18.62 18.32
C VAL A 18 8.09 19.66 17.36
N ARG A 19 8.22 20.93 17.74
CA ARG A 19 7.79 22.06 16.94
C ARG A 19 9.03 22.85 16.53
N ASP A 20 9.35 22.84 15.24
CA ASP A 20 10.59 23.44 14.72
C ASP A 20 10.37 24.11 13.36
N SER A 21 11.34 24.91 12.94
CA SER A 21 11.35 25.64 11.67
C SER A 21 11.62 24.69 10.50
N PHE A 22 10.71 24.65 9.53
CA PHE A 22 10.82 23.82 8.34
C PHE A 22 10.96 24.68 7.08
N PRO A 23 12.19 24.88 6.55
CA PRO A 23 12.39 25.76 5.39
C PRO A 23 11.78 25.14 4.12
N LEU A 24 10.89 25.90 3.48
CA LEU A 24 10.22 25.52 2.24
C LEU A 24 10.42 26.60 1.20
N LEU A 25 10.83 26.20 0.01
CA LEU A 25 10.81 27.09 -1.14
C LEU A 25 9.40 27.12 -1.71
N LEU A 26 8.69 28.23 -1.47
CA LEU A 26 7.38 28.49 -2.05
C LEU A 26 7.55 29.31 -3.33
N THR A 27 6.50 29.34 -4.15
CA THR A 27 6.45 30.18 -5.36
C THR A 27 6.57 31.67 -5.04
N THR A 28 6.23 32.07 -3.81
CA THR A 28 6.35 33.44 -3.29
C THR A 28 7.73 33.73 -2.67
N GLY A 29 8.64 32.74 -2.62
CA GLY A 29 9.95 32.85 -2.02
C GLY A 29 10.19 31.83 -0.90
N LEU A 30 11.35 31.93 -0.24
CA LEU A 30 11.72 31.06 0.87
C LEU A 30 10.86 31.38 2.10
N SER A 31 10.10 30.40 2.57
CA SER A 31 9.31 30.48 3.80
C SER A 31 9.87 29.52 4.85
N LYS A 32 9.74 29.88 6.13
CA LYS A 32 10.20 29.06 7.26
C LYS A 32 9.06 28.84 8.27
N PRO A 33 7.98 28.16 7.86
CA PRO A 33 6.89 27.82 8.76
C PRO A 33 7.38 27.00 9.94
N THR A 34 6.71 27.18 11.07
CA THR A 34 6.94 26.32 12.23
C THR A 34 6.00 25.12 12.15
N LEU A 35 6.55 23.93 11.95
CA LEU A 35 5.79 22.68 11.86
C LEU A 35 5.98 21.84 13.11
N THR A 36 4.92 21.13 13.50
CA THR A 36 4.92 20.13 14.56
C THR A 36 5.01 18.74 13.94
N PHE A 37 6.11 18.03 14.15
CA PHE A 37 6.29 16.69 13.61
C PHE A 37 6.79 15.75 14.69
N GLY A 38 6.64 14.44 14.44
CA GLY A 38 7.11 13.43 15.38
C GLY A 38 8.62 13.29 15.31
N CYS A 39 9.30 13.51 16.43
CA CYS A 39 10.68 13.08 16.64
C CYS A 39 10.64 11.74 17.37
N GLY A 40 10.83 10.66 16.61
CA GLY A 40 10.88 9.30 17.14
C GLY A 40 12.27 8.96 17.64
N PHE A 41 12.40 8.62 18.92
CA PHE A 41 13.65 8.11 19.53
C PHE A 41 13.53 6.63 19.93
N ASP A 42 12.31 6.11 20.07
CA ASP A 42 12.03 4.68 20.23
C ASP A 42 11.16 4.22 19.05
N GLN A 43 11.83 3.90 17.95
CA GLN A 43 11.19 3.31 16.80
C GLN A 43 11.12 1.81 17.09
N ARG A 44 9.93 1.30 17.40
CA ARG A 44 9.72 -0.13 17.65
C ARG A 44 9.62 -0.89 16.34
N VAL A 45 10.67 -0.74 15.56
CA VAL A 45 10.93 -1.46 14.31
C VAL A 45 11.90 -2.60 14.61
N PRO A 46 11.74 -3.76 13.95
CA PRO A 46 12.76 -4.79 13.93
C PRO A 46 14.09 -4.25 13.38
N PRO A 47 15.24 -4.75 13.85
CA PRO A 47 16.57 -4.20 13.52
C PRO A 47 17.02 -4.63 12.12
N SER A 48 16.40 -4.11 11.05
CA SER A 48 16.85 -4.21 9.64
C SER A 48 15.68 -3.82 8.75
N THR A 49 15.71 -2.89 7.81
CA THR A 49 16.77 -2.22 7.07
C THR A 49 16.22 -0.83 6.85
N VAL A 50 16.78 0.18 7.52
CA VAL A 50 16.30 1.55 7.32
C VAL A 50 17.00 2.08 6.07
N PRO A 51 16.29 2.40 4.97
CA PRO A 51 16.90 3.16 3.88
C PRO A 51 17.41 4.51 4.43
N ASN A 52 18.21 5.27 3.67
CA ASN A 52 18.68 6.62 4.05
C ASN A 52 17.52 7.65 4.12
N VAL A 53 16.47 7.34 4.88
CA VAL A 53 15.21 8.02 5.03
C VAL A 53 15.13 8.39 6.49
N VAL A 54 15.35 9.66 6.79
CA VAL A 54 15.40 10.20 8.16
C VAL A 54 14.02 10.44 8.78
N GLY A 55 12.95 10.09 8.06
CA GLY A 55 11.57 10.22 8.51
C GLY A 55 10.56 9.89 7.42
N ILE A 56 9.32 9.61 7.83
CA ILE A 56 8.21 9.38 6.92
C ILE A 56 7.40 10.66 6.82
N LEU A 57 7.18 11.12 5.59
CA LEU A 57 6.20 12.16 5.37
C LEU A 57 4.81 11.53 5.37
N GLY A 58 4.14 11.62 6.51
CA GLY A 58 2.74 11.22 6.63
C GLY A 58 1.87 12.14 5.78
N LEU A 59 1.29 11.56 4.72
CA LEU A 59 0.42 12.27 3.78
C LEU A 59 -1.06 11.93 3.96
N GLY A 60 -1.37 11.21 5.04
CA GLY A 60 -2.75 10.89 5.41
C GLY A 60 -3.57 12.11 5.86
N ARG A 61 -4.75 11.85 6.41
CA ARG A 61 -5.74 12.87 6.79
C ARG A 61 -5.70 13.19 8.29
N SER A 62 -4.56 13.63 8.79
CA SER A 62 -4.37 14.02 10.19
C SER A 62 -4.01 15.50 10.30
N PRO A 63 -4.46 16.22 11.37
CA PRO A 63 -4.03 17.60 11.62
C PRO A 63 -2.51 17.77 11.74
N LEU A 64 -1.78 16.68 12.01
CA LEU A 64 -0.33 16.64 12.14
C LEU A 64 0.40 16.43 10.79
N THR A 65 -0.29 16.21 9.67
CA THR A 65 0.39 16.08 8.37
C THR A 65 0.93 17.43 7.89
N ILE A 66 1.99 17.39 7.06
CA ILE A 66 2.66 18.60 6.56
C ILE A 66 1.67 19.55 5.87
N ALA A 67 0.77 18.98 5.07
CA ALA A 67 -0.23 19.72 4.31
C ALA A 67 -1.24 20.43 5.24
N SER A 68 -1.70 19.75 6.29
CA SER A 68 -2.65 20.28 7.26
C SER A 68 -2.08 21.46 8.04
N GLN A 69 -0.81 21.36 8.46
CA GLN A 69 -0.16 22.37 9.30
C GLN A 69 0.25 23.63 8.55
N LEU A 70 0.71 23.49 7.31
CA LEU A 70 1.00 24.63 6.46
C LEU A 70 -0.28 25.39 6.09
N ARG A 71 -1.41 24.68 5.92
CA ARG A 71 -2.73 25.28 5.73
C ARG A 71 -3.23 26.04 6.95
N ALA A 72 -2.96 25.54 8.16
CA ALA A 72 -3.30 26.25 9.39
C ALA A 72 -2.54 27.60 9.53
N GLN A 73 -1.40 27.73 8.85
CA GLN A 73 -0.59 28.96 8.79
C GLN A 73 -0.86 29.80 7.54
N SER A 74 -1.93 29.49 6.79
CA SER A 74 -2.32 30.21 5.57
C SER A 74 -1.25 30.24 4.46
N LEU A 75 -0.36 29.24 4.42
CA LEU A 75 0.73 29.16 3.42
C LEU A 75 0.38 28.32 2.18
N ILE A 76 -0.35 27.22 2.38
CA ILE A 76 -0.84 26.37 1.29
C ILE A 76 -2.26 25.89 1.61
N GLN A 77 -2.84 25.14 0.69
CA GLN A 77 -4.04 24.35 0.96
C GLN A 77 -3.64 22.96 1.49
N ASN A 78 -4.55 22.23 2.13
CA ASN A 78 -4.26 20.91 2.71
C ASN A 78 -4.19 19.80 1.64
N VAL A 79 -3.21 19.91 0.74
CA VAL A 79 -3.00 19.04 -0.44
C VAL A 79 -1.50 18.85 -0.69
N PHE A 80 -1.08 17.70 -1.20
CA PHE A 80 0.29 17.39 -1.65
C PHE A 80 0.25 16.62 -2.99
N SER A 81 1.37 16.57 -3.72
CA SER A 81 1.56 15.72 -4.90
C SER A 81 2.97 15.09 -4.90
N HIS A 82 3.08 13.84 -5.39
CA HIS A 82 4.35 13.13 -5.56
C HIS A 82 4.62 12.89 -7.05
N CYS A 83 5.76 13.33 -7.54
CA CYS A 83 6.25 12.96 -8.87
C CYS A 83 7.44 12.02 -8.70
N LEU A 84 7.27 10.75 -9.06
CA LEU A 84 8.32 9.74 -9.06
C LEU A 84 8.97 9.74 -10.44
N GLY A 85 10.14 10.35 -10.58
CA GLY A 85 10.81 10.41 -11.87
C GLY A 85 11.29 9.04 -12.32
N SER A 86 10.83 8.57 -13.48
CA SER A 86 11.67 7.75 -14.35
C SER A 86 12.56 8.71 -15.11
N ARG A 87 13.85 8.42 -15.31
CA ARG A 87 14.59 9.14 -16.37
C ARG A 87 13.99 8.70 -17.71
N GLY A 88 12.85 9.31 -18.09
CA GLY A 88 12.06 9.04 -19.30
C GLY A 88 10.54 8.80 -19.16
N GLY A 89 9.86 9.07 -18.03
CA GLY A 89 8.38 8.91 -17.93
C GLY A 89 7.71 9.45 -16.65
N ASP A 90 6.39 9.73 -16.71
CA ASP A 90 5.53 10.38 -15.68
C ASP A 90 5.17 9.51 -14.46
N TYR A 91 5.62 8.27 -14.43
CA TYR A 91 5.34 7.29 -13.38
C TYR A 91 6.53 6.34 -13.24
N TYR A 92 6.66 5.71 -12.06
CA TYR A 92 7.70 4.70 -11.86
C TYR A 92 7.19 3.34 -12.35
N SER A 93 7.67 2.92 -13.52
CA SER A 93 7.47 1.58 -14.07
C SER A 93 8.77 0.78 -14.02
N PRO A 94 8.81 -0.40 -13.37
CA PRO A 94 9.89 -1.36 -13.51
C PRO A 94 9.89 -2.08 -14.87
N GLY A 95 8.96 -1.73 -15.77
CA GLY A 95 8.74 -2.39 -17.05
C GLY A 95 7.78 -3.57 -16.94
N TYR A 96 7.85 -4.47 -17.94
CA TYR A 96 6.89 -5.56 -18.05
C TYR A 96 7.07 -6.67 -17.00
N GLY A 97 5.94 -7.15 -16.46
CA GLY A 97 5.85 -8.27 -15.53
C GLY A 97 4.84 -9.35 -15.94
N ASP A 98 5.15 -10.60 -15.59
CA ASP A 98 4.27 -11.76 -15.77
C ASP A 98 3.68 -12.20 -14.43
N ILE A 99 2.41 -12.63 -14.36
CA ILE A 99 1.85 -13.16 -13.12
C ILE A 99 2.24 -14.63 -12.96
N LEU A 100 2.77 -14.96 -11.78
CA LEU A 100 2.86 -16.31 -11.26
C LEU A 100 1.78 -16.50 -10.20
N PHE A 101 1.21 -17.70 -10.12
CA PHE A 101 0.19 -18.06 -9.14
C PHE A 101 0.54 -19.41 -8.53
N ASP A 102 0.67 -19.47 -7.20
CA ASP A 102 1.14 -20.65 -6.45
C ASP A 102 2.49 -21.18 -7.00
N GLY A 103 3.41 -20.26 -7.32
CA GLY A 103 4.73 -20.57 -7.90
C GLY A 103 4.71 -21.03 -9.36
N LYS A 104 3.54 -21.06 -10.01
CA LYS A 104 3.39 -21.50 -11.40
C LYS A 104 3.20 -20.31 -12.32
N VAL A 105 3.91 -20.33 -13.45
CA VAL A 105 3.73 -19.35 -14.53
C VAL A 105 2.30 -19.43 -15.04
N THR A 106 1.63 -18.28 -15.16
CA THR A 106 0.28 -18.19 -15.68
C THR A 106 0.27 -17.75 -17.15
N PRO A 107 -0.89 -17.82 -17.85
CA PRO A 107 -1.04 -17.21 -19.17
C PRO A 107 -1.01 -15.67 -19.15
N ILE A 108 -1.00 -15.05 -17.97
CA ILE A 108 -1.05 -13.59 -17.81
C ILE A 108 0.38 -13.07 -17.84
N LYS A 109 0.79 -12.55 -18.99
CA LYS A 109 2.17 -12.14 -19.27
C LYS A 109 2.23 -10.73 -19.82
N HIS A 110 3.41 -10.15 -19.77
CA HIS A 110 3.75 -8.88 -20.40
C HIS A 110 2.84 -7.73 -19.95
N LEU A 111 2.52 -7.69 -18.65
CA LEU A 111 1.78 -6.60 -18.05
C LEU A 111 2.72 -5.41 -17.89
N ASP A 112 2.33 -4.24 -18.38
CA ASP A 112 3.03 -3.01 -18.03
C ASP A 112 2.75 -2.69 -16.55
N VAL A 113 3.78 -2.75 -15.71
CA VAL A 113 3.65 -2.58 -14.27
C VAL A 113 3.99 -1.15 -13.90
N VAL A 114 3.13 -0.51 -13.12
CA VAL A 114 3.36 0.83 -12.58
C VAL A 114 3.22 0.77 -11.06
N PHE A 115 4.22 1.32 -10.36
CA PHE A 115 4.11 1.55 -8.93
C PHE A 115 3.58 2.96 -8.67
N ASP A 116 2.41 3.02 -8.06
CA ASP A 116 1.72 4.25 -7.71
C ASP A 116 1.55 4.32 -6.18
N SER A 117 2.22 5.30 -5.55
CA SER A 117 2.05 5.59 -4.11
C SER A 117 0.75 6.32 -3.79
N GLY A 118 -0.03 6.71 -4.81
CA GLY A 118 -1.31 7.43 -4.71
C GLY A 118 -2.56 6.54 -4.70
N SER A 119 -2.40 5.23 -4.94
CA SER A 119 -3.52 4.29 -4.97
C SER A 119 -3.55 3.41 -3.72
N THR A 120 -4.75 3.17 -3.19
CA THR A 120 -4.95 2.30 -2.01
C THR A 120 -5.00 0.81 -2.40
N TYR A 121 -5.29 0.52 -3.68
CA TYR A 121 -5.47 -0.83 -4.21
C TYR A 121 -4.62 -1.06 -5.48
N THR A 122 -4.32 -2.32 -5.77
CA THR A 122 -3.67 -2.72 -7.04
C THR A 122 -4.71 -2.85 -8.16
N ILE A 123 -4.44 -2.24 -9.31
CA ILE A 123 -5.37 -2.21 -10.45
C ILE A 123 -4.84 -3.09 -11.58
N PHE A 124 -5.68 -4.00 -12.07
CA PHE A 124 -5.37 -4.86 -13.22
C PHE A 124 -6.17 -4.47 -14.46
N ALA A 125 -5.54 -4.58 -15.64
CA ALA A 125 -6.27 -4.51 -16.91
C ALA A 125 -7.36 -5.61 -16.97
N PRO A 126 -8.53 -5.39 -17.61
CA PRO A 126 -9.69 -6.29 -17.50
C PRO A 126 -9.41 -7.77 -17.79
N ARG A 127 -8.54 -8.04 -18.78
CA ARG A 127 -8.11 -9.41 -19.13
C ARG A 127 -7.27 -10.04 -18.03
N ALA A 128 -6.28 -9.31 -17.50
CA ALA A 128 -5.43 -9.75 -16.40
C ALA A 128 -6.23 -9.91 -15.11
N TYR A 129 -7.16 -8.99 -14.83
CA TYR A 129 -8.08 -9.06 -13.69
C TYR A 129 -8.95 -10.32 -13.76
N THR A 130 -9.64 -10.54 -14.88
CA THR A 130 -10.54 -11.69 -15.05
C THR A 130 -9.78 -13.01 -14.94
N ALA A 131 -8.60 -13.10 -15.55
CA ALA A 131 -7.76 -14.29 -15.49
C ALA A 131 -7.22 -14.54 -14.07
N THR A 132 -6.75 -13.50 -13.37
CA THR A 132 -6.27 -13.59 -11.98
C THR A 132 -7.39 -14.02 -11.05
N LEU A 133 -8.57 -13.41 -11.17
CA LEU A 133 -9.74 -13.75 -10.38
C LEU A 133 -10.21 -15.19 -10.63
N ALA A 134 -10.10 -15.69 -11.87
CA ALA A 134 -10.40 -17.08 -12.19
C ALA A 134 -9.44 -18.05 -11.47
N LEU A 135 -8.13 -17.75 -11.44
CA LEU A 135 -7.14 -18.55 -10.71
C LEU A 135 -7.46 -18.62 -9.22
N VAL A 136 -7.78 -17.47 -8.62
CA VAL A 136 -8.19 -17.37 -7.21
C VAL A 136 -9.45 -18.19 -6.95
N ARG A 137 -10.53 -17.95 -7.69
CA ARG A 137 -11.80 -18.69 -7.53
C ARG A 137 -11.62 -20.20 -7.66
N ASN A 138 -10.79 -20.62 -8.60
CA ASN A 138 -10.49 -22.04 -8.79
C ASN A 138 -9.69 -22.61 -7.62
N SER A 139 -8.73 -21.87 -7.07
CA SER A 139 -7.96 -22.30 -5.89
C SER A 139 -8.80 -22.44 -4.62
N LEU A 140 -9.93 -21.72 -4.56
CA LEU A 140 -10.86 -21.77 -3.42
C LEU A 140 -11.91 -22.88 -3.52
N ARG A 141 -11.98 -23.63 -4.63
CA ARG A 141 -12.93 -24.75 -4.76
C ARG A 141 -12.64 -25.82 -3.70
N GLY A 142 -13.68 -26.25 -2.98
CA GLY A 142 -13.54 -27.22 -1.89
C GLY A 142 -13.14 -26.60 -0.54
N THR A 143 -12.86 -25.30 -0.48
CA THR A 143 -12.71 -24.59 0.80
C THR A 143 -14.09 -24.25 1.39
N PRO A 144 -14.18 -23.95 2.71
CA PRO A 144 -15.44 -23.53 3.32
C PRO A 144 -15.82 -22.06 3.00
N LEU A 145 -15.04 -21.38 2.15
CA LEU A 145 -15.28 -19.99 1.76
C LEU A 145 -16.34 -19.91 0.65
N ARG A 146 -17.33 -19.05 0.82
CA ARG A 146 -18.43 -18.82 -0.14
C ARG A 146 -18.35 -17.41 -0.69
N SER A 147 -18.50 -17.27 -2.00
CA SER A 147 -18.61 -15.95 -2.64
C SER A 147 -19.88 -15.26 -2.13
N ILE A 148 -19.75 -14.00 -1.73
CA ILE A 148 -20.88 -13.15 -1.35
C ILE A 148 -20.82 -11.85 -2.12
N ASN A 149 -21.97 -11.19 -2.22
CA ASN A 149 -22.03 -9.81 -2.70
C ASN A 149 -21.75 -8.88 -1.51
N ASP A 150 -21.01 -7.81 -1.76
CA ASP A 150 -20.74 -6.75 -0.81
C ASP A 150 -21.01 -5.40 -1.48
N THR A 151 -21.36 -4.40 -0.69
CA THR A 151 -21.70 -3.07 -1.19
C THR A 151 -20.48 -2.22 -1.53
N PHE A 152 -19.29 -2.56 -1.02
CA PHE A 152 -18.05 -1.80 -1.14
C PHE A 152 -17.00 -2.47 -2.02
N LEU A 153 -16.97 -3.80 -2.06
CA LEU A 153 -15.92 -4.54 -2.78
C LEU A 153 -16.53 -5.48 -3.84
N PRO A 154 -15.95 -5.51 -5.06
CA PRO A 154 -16.55 -6.22 -6.20
C PRO A 154 -16.50 -7.73 -6.05
N VAL A 155 -15.58 -8.25 -5.23
CA VAL A 155 -15.41 -9.67 -4.99
C VAL A 155 -15.11 -9.92 -3.52
N CYS A 156 -15.96 -10.75 -2.91
CA CYS A 156 -15.94 -11.03 -1.49
C CYS A 156 -16.19 -12.50 -1.22
N TRP A 157 -15.54 -13.04 -0.19
CA TRP A 157 -15.81 -14.35 0.35
C TRP A 157 -16.10 -14.28 1.84
N LYS A 158 -16.99 -15.16 2.29
CA LYS A 158 -17.33 -15.36 3.69
C LYS A 158 -17.06 -16.80 4.08
N GLY A 159 -16.45 -17.01 5.24
CA GLY A 159 -16.27 -18.32 5.83
C GLY A 159 -17.33 -18.66 6.89
N PRO A 160 -17.19 -19.83 7.53
CA PRO A 160 -18.14 -20.30 8.55
C PRO A 160 -18.10 -19.46 9.84
N LYS A 161 -16.99 -18.76 10.08
CA LYS A 161 -16.80 -17.85 11.20
C LYS A 161 -16.42 -16.45 10.70
N ARG A 162 -16.48 -15.47 11.61
CA ARG A 162 -15.99 -14.12 11.35
C ARG A 162 -14.45 -14.09 11.44
N TYR A 163 -13.81 -13.49 10.44
CA TYR A 163 -12.36 -13.24 10.43
C TYR A 163 -12.11 -11.76 10.72
N ARG A 164 -11.18 -11.45 11.62
CA ARG A 164 -10.85 -10.06 12.01
C ARG A 164 -9.63 -9.51 11.27
N VAL A 165 -8.74 -10.40 10.84
CA VAL A 165 -7.53 -10.07 10.10
C VAL A 165 -7.35 -11.05 8.94
N VAL A 166 -6.73 -10.59 7.86
CA VAL A 166 -6.48 -11.39 6.65
C VAL A 166 -5.69 -12.67 6.94
N GLY A 167 -4.76 -12.63 7.90
CA GLY A 167 -3.95 -13.78 8.28
C GLY A 167 -4.75 -15.01 8.70
N GLU A 168 -5.99 -14.85 9.19
CA GLU A 168 -6.86 -15.98 9.56
C GLU A 168 -7.35 -16.80 8.36
N VAL A 169 -7.29 -16.23 7.15
CA VAL A 169 -7.72 -16.90 5.90
C VAL A 169 -6.57 -17.23 4.96
N ARG A 170 -5.33 -16.84 5.29
CA ARG A 170 -4.17 -16.96 4.38
C ARG A 170 -3.97 -18.36 3.80
N ASN A 171 -4.26 -19.41 4.55
CA ASN A 171 -4.06 -20.81 4.11
C ASN A 171 -5.05 -21.26 3.03
N TYR A 172 -6.17 -20.55 2.87
CA TYR A 172 -7.13 -20.82 1.80
C TYR A 172 -6.68 -20.17 0.49
N PHE A 173 -5.96 -19.06 0.55
CA PHE A 173 -5.57 -18.27 -0.62
C PHE A 173 -4.13 -18.57 -1.03
N LYS A 174 -3.86 -18.52 -2.34
CA LYS A 174 -2.54 -18.85 -2.90
C LYS A 174 -1.72 -17.60 -3.18
N GLN A 175 -0.42 -17.69 -2.95
CA GLN A 175 0.49 -16.59 -3.26
C GLN A 175 0.52 -16.29 -4.77
N MET A 176 0.68 -15.01 -5.11
CA MET A 176 0.96 -14.56 -6.47
C MET A 176 2.35 -13.93 -6.54
N ALA A 177 2.88 -13.73 -7.74
CA ALA A 177 4.05 -12.89 -7.94
C ALA A 177 4.01 -12.19 -9.30
N LEU A 178 4.66 -11.04 -9.44
CA LEU A 178 5.01 -10.42 -10.72
C LEU A 178 6.45 -10.77 -11.05
N LEU A 179 6.70 -11.51 -12.12
CA LEU A 179 8.03 -11.83 -12.65
C LEU A 179 8.44 -10.79 -13.69
N PHE A 180 9.45 -9.98 -13.38
CA PHE A 180 9.96 -8.94 -14.27
C PHE A 180 10.97 -9.50 -15.26
N SER A 181 10.74 -9.23 -16.54
CA SER A 181 11.46 -9.90 -17.62
C SER A 181 12.74 -9.21 -18.08
N ARG A 182 13.21 -8.12 -17.44
CA ARG A 182 14.30 -7.29 -18.03
C ARG A 182 15.42 -6.77 -17.14
N ILE A 183 15.50 -7.13 -15.87
CA ILE A 183 16.64 -6.74 -15.02
C ILE A 183 17.16 -8.00 -14.33
N ASN A 184 18.27 -8.54 -14.86
CA ASN A 184 19.14 -9.58 -14.30
C ASN A 184 18.44 -10.71 -13.50
N ASN A 185 18.28 -11.89 -14.12
CA ASN A 185 17.89 -13.16 -13.47
C ASN A 185 16.46 -13.28 -12.92
N GLY A 186 15.44 -12.71 -13.57
CA GLY A 186 14.05 -13.08 -13.31
C GLY A 186 13.55 -12.66 -11.92
N GLN A 187 13.76 -11.40 -11.56
CA GLN A 187 13.31 -10.84 -10.30
C GLN A 187 11.78 -10.90 -10.18
N GLN A 188 11.29 -11.26 -8.99
CA GLN A 188 9.86 -11.37 -8.73
C GLN A 188 9.41 -10.42 -7.60
N LEU A 189 8.32 -9.68 -7.79
CA LEU A 189 7.55 -9.06 -6.71
C LEU A 189 6.52 -10.08 -6.22
N GLN A 190 6.80 -10.71 -5.08
CA GLN A 190 5.85 -11.62 -4.43
C GLN A 190 4.66 -10.84 -3.84
N LEU A 191 3.45 -11.33 -4.08
CA LEU A 191 2.19 -10.79 -3.59
C LEU A 191 1.50 -11.90 -2.76
N PRO A 192 1.78 -11.99 -1.45
CA PRO A 192 1.08 -12.92 -0.55
C PRO A 192 -0.38 -12.50 -0.36
N PRO A 193 -1.23 -13.35 0.26
CA PRO A 193 -2.63 -13.02 0.55
C PRO A 193 -2.85 -11.64 1.17
N GLU A 194 -2.00 -11.22 2.09
CA GLU A 194 -2.07 -9.91 2.75
C GLU A 194 -1.83 -8.72 1.81
N ALA A 195 -1.17 -8.93 0.67
CA ALA A 195 -0.91 -7.89 -0.31
C ALA A 195 -2.08 -7.64 -1.28
N TYR A 196 -3.06 -8.54 -1.33
CA TYR A 196 -4.19 -8.46 -2.25
C TYR A 196 -5.55 -8.74 -1.61
N LEU A 197 -5.59 -9.09 -0.32
CA LEU A 197 -6.81 -9.24 0.46
C LEU A 197 -6.95 -8.12 1.47
N ILE A 198 -8.18 -7.70 1.70
CA ILE A 198 -8.55 -6.81 2.80
C ILE A 198 -9.77 -7.32 3.56
N THR A 199 -9.91 -6.88 4.80
CA THR A 199 -11.11 -7.11 5.61
C THR A 199 -12.15 -6.04 5.31
N SER A 200 -13.35 -6.43 4.88
CA SER A 200 -14.42 -5.47 4.58
C SER A 200 -14.98 -4.82 5.86
N ALA A 201 -15.15 -3.50 5.86
CA ALA A 201 -15.76 -2.73 6.94
C ALA A 201 -17.25 -3.06 7.17
N SER A 202 -17.91 -3.71 6.21
CA SER A 202 -19.31 -4.15 6.28
C SER A 202 -19.55 -5.33 7.26
N ASN A 203 -18.50 -5.81 7.95
CA ASN A 203 -18.53 -6.93 8.88
C ASN A 203 -18.94 -8.29 8.27
N LEU A 204 -18.87 -8.45 6.94
CA LEU A 204 -19.42 -9.64 6.27
C LEU A 204 -18.46 -10.39 5.32
N ALA A 205 -17.27 -9.89 4.99
CA ALA A 205 -16.40 -10.56 4.00
C ALA A 205 -14.88 -10.30 4.11
N SER A 206 -14.11 -11.25 3.57
CA SER A 206 -12.72 -11.12 3.13
C SER A 206 -12.71 -10.97 1.60
N SER A 207 -12.07 -9.94 1.07
CA SER A 207 -12.20 -9.52 -0.34
C SER A 207 -10.88 -9.58 -1.10
N PHE A 208 -10.93 -9.58 -2.45
CA PHE A 208 -9.78 -9.46 -3.36
C PHE A 208 -9.82 -8.11 -4.10
N PHE A 209 -8.64 -7.48 -4.24
CA PHE A 209 -8.32 -6.18 -4.86
C PHE A 209 -9.27 -5.01 -4.55
#